data_AF-A0A1A9S3D7-F1
#
_entry.id   AF-A0A1A9S3D7-F1
#
_cell.length_a   1.000
_cell.length_b   1.000
_cell.length_c   1.000
_cell.angle_alpha   90.00
_cell.angle_beta   90.00
_cell.angle_gamma   90.00
#
_symmetry.space_group_name_H-M   'P 1'
#
loop_
_entity.id
_entity.type
_entity.pdbx_description
1 polymer ?
#
loop_
_entity_poly.entity_id
_entity_poly.type
_entity_poly.pdbx_seq_one_letter_code
_entity_poly.pdbx_strand_id
1 'polypeptide(L)'
;MQLKEYCASERGRQRAIAEKIGIAYAYMNQIVTGHRPIPIEYCARIELATDGEVTRQEMRPDDWHKIWPELAGYTMTELSVEVITKSHKVQATVLRMLADKSQHEIALMLGVDDATVSRWKSDERGLLKAARMIAACGGKVVDEDAVVVNAEEYRLMCRISAEYFGRQADR
;
A
#
# COMPACT_ATOMS: atom_id res chain seq x y z
N MET A 1 -14.12 6.09 -0.05
CA MET A 1 -15.56 5.76 -0.07
C MET A 1 -16.36 7.06 0.02
N GLN A 2 -17.53 7.19 -0.63
CA GLN A 2 -18.32 8.42 -0.49
C GLN A 2 -18.99 8.51 0.90
N LEU A 3 -19.14 9.72 1.44
CA LEU A 3 -19.79 9.93 2.75
C LEU A 3 -21.20 9.31 2.82
N LYS A 4 -21.95 9.37 1.71
CA LYS A 4 -23.28 8.77 1.59
C LYS A 4 -23.26 7.24 1.74
N GLU A 5 -22.31 6.60 1.08
CA GLU A 5 -22.12 5.14 1.14
C GLU A 5 -21.69 4.72 2.54
N TYR A 6 -20.74 5.46 3.13
CA TYR A 6 -20.30 5.23 4.51
C TYR A 6 -21.47 5.31 5.49
N CYS A 7 -22.32 6.34 5.39
CA CYS A 7 -23.48 6.50 6.26
C CYS A 7 -24.56 5.42 6.02
N ALA A 8 -24.70 4.92 4.80
CA ALA A 8 -25.67 3.89 4.44
C ALA A 8 -25.24 2.48 4.88
N SER A 9 -23.94 2.23 5.02
CA SER A 9 -23.39 0.91 5.35
C SER A 9 -23.76 0.39 6.75
N GLU A 10 -24.12 1.28 7.69
CA GLU A 10 -24.55 0.88 9.03
C GLU A 10 -25.52 1.91 9.62
N ARG A 11 -26.63 1.42 10.17
CA ARG A 11 -27.66 2.25 10.76
C ARG A 11 -27.10 2.96 12.00
N GLY A 12 -27.16 4.30 12.00
CA GLY A 12 -26.71 5.12 13.13
C GLY A 12 -25.40 5.86 12.89
N ARG A 13 -24.59 5.47 11.89
CA ARG A 13 -23.32 6.17 11.57
C ARG A 13 -23.50 7.66 11.32
N GLN A 14 -24.52 8.02 10.54
CA GLN A 14 -24.82 9.42 10.26
C GLN A 14 -25.09 10.24 11.54
N ARG A 15 -25.81 9.65 12.51
CA ARG A 15 -26.07 10.28 13.80
C ARG A 15 -24.81 10.35 14.66
N ALA A 16 -24.04 9.27 14.71
CA ALA A 16 -22.78 9.22 15.43
C ALA A 16 -21.77 10.27 14.92
N ILE A 17 -21.65 10.43 13.60
CA ILE A 17 -20.78 11.46 13.02
C ILE A 17 -21.31 12.85 13.39
N ALA A 18 -22.62 13.10 13.25
CA ALA A 18 -23.22 14.40 13.57
C ALA A 18 -22.96 14.81 15.02
N GLU A 19 -23.10 13.88 15.97
CA GLU A 19 -22.79 14.07 17.38
C GLU A 19 -21.28 14.29 17.60
N LYS A 20 -20.41 13.48 17.00
CA LYS A 20 -18.94 13.58 17.11
C LYS A 20 -18.39 14.90 16.57
N ILE A 21 -18.99 15.44 15.50
CA ILE A 21 -18.61 16.74 14.92
C ILE A 21 -19.53 17.89 15.39
N GLY A 22 -20.41 17.67 16.37
CA GLY A 22 -21.22 18.72 16.98
C GLY A 22 -22.10 19.51 16.00
N ILE A 23 -22.68 18.85 15.01
CA ILE A 23 -23.67 19.45 14.09
C ILE A 23 -25.05 18.83 14.28
N ALA A 24 -26.09 19.57 13.92
CA ALA A 24 -27.45 19.05 13.94
C ALA A 24 -27.61 17.89 12.95
N TYR A 25 -28.33 16.83 13.34
CA TYR A 25 -28.61 15.68 12.47
C TYR A 25 -29.27 16.07 11.14
N ALA A 26 -30.20 17.05 11.17
CA ALA A 26 -30.84 17.56 9.97
C ALA A 26 -29.82 18.19 8.99
N TYR A 27 -28.82 18.88 9.52
CA TYR A 27 -27.74 19.46 8.72
C TYR A 27 -26.84 18.36 8.12
N MET A 28 -26.50 17.34 8.94
CA MET A 28 -25.79 16.15 8.45
C MET A 28 -26.55 15.48 7.31
N ASN A 29 -27.88 15.36 7.42
CA ASN A 29 -28.70 14.77 6.36
C ASN A 29 -28.65 15.58 5.06
N GLN A 30 -28.66 16.91 5.14
CA GLN A 30 -28.55 17.76 3.95
C GLN A 30 -27.22 17.57 3.21
N ILE A 31 -26.11 17.42 3.94
CA ILE A 31 -24.80 17.18 3.31
C ILE A 31 -24.64 15.74 2.79
N VAL A 32 -25.15 14.74 3.51
CA VAL A 32 -25.09 13.32 3.11
C VAL A 32 -25.94 13.04 1.87
N THR A 33 -27.10 13.68 1.76
CA THR A 33 -28.00 13.53 0.60
C THR A 33 -27.57 14.36 -0.61
N GLY A 34 -26.55 15.22 -0.47
CA GLY A 34 -26.09 16.11 -1.52
C GLY A 34 -26.98 17.34 -1.75
N HIS A 35 -27.96 17.59 -0.88
CA HIS A 35 -28.77 18.82 -0.95
C HIS A 35 -27.94 20.07 -0.64
N ARG A 36 -26.85 19.92 0.13
CA ARG A 36 -25.83 20.95 0.32
C ARG A 36 -24.44 20.36 0.12
N PRO A 37 -23.49 21.10 -0.47
CA PRO A 37 -22.09 20.69 -0.49
C PRO A 37 -21.54 20.64 0.94
N ILE A 38 -20.56 19.77 1.18
CA ILE A 38 -19.87 19.69 2.47
C ILE A 38 -18.96 20.91 2.62
N PRO A 39 -19.20 21.77 3.63
CA PRO A 39 -18.31 22.91 3.89
C PRO A 39 -16.91 22.49 4.30
N ILE A 40 -15.93 23.32 3.95
CA ILE A 40 -14.49 23.06 4.12
C ILE A 40 -14.15 22.77 5.59
N GLU A 41 -14.76 23.53 6.52
CA GLU A 41 -14.53 23.43 7.96
C GLU A 41 -14.95 22.08 8.56
N TYR A 42 -15.83 21.32 7.89
CA TYR A 42 -16.28 20.01 8.37
C TYR A 42 -15.50 18.85 7.76
N CYS A 43 -14.87 19.02 6.59
CA CYS A 43 -14.20 17.91 5.91
C CYS A 43 -13.13 17.25 6.80
N ALA A 44 -12.30 18.02 7.50
CA ALA A 44 -11.30 17.46 8.40
C ALA A 44 -11.88 16.72 9.60
N ARG A 45 -13.00 17.24 10.14
CA ARG A 45 -13.69 16.65 11.30
C ARG A 45 -14.41 15.37 10.92
N ILE A 46 -15.01 15.32 9.72
CA ILE A 46 -15.64 14.12 9.16
C ILE A 46 -14.60 13.05 8.89
N GLU A 47 -13.47 13.40 8.27
CA GLU A 47 -12.38 12.44 8.02
C GLU A 47 -11.87 11.82 9.33
N LEU A 48 -11.64 12.62 10.37
CA LEU A 48 -11.27 12.12 11.70
C LEU A 48 -12.42 11.32 12.35
N ALA A 49 -13.66 11.73 12.14
CA ALA A 49 -14.83 11.04 12.70
C ALA A 49 -15.00 9.63 12.14
N THR A 50 -14.56 9.43 10.89
CA THR A 50 -14.63 8.19 10.12
C THR A 50 -13.32 7.40 10.10
N ASP A 51 -12.33 7.79 10.92
CA ASP A 51 -11.02 7.17 10.99
C ASP A 51 -10.32 7.05 9.61
N GLY A 52 -10.57 8.01 8.73
CA GLY A 52 -9.98 8.08 7.38
C GLY A 52 -10.72 7.27 6.30
N GLU A 53 -11.83 6.60 6.62
CA GLU A 53 -12.67 5.87 5.64
C GLU A 53 -13.31 6.81 4.61
N VAL A 54 -13.59 8.05 5.01
CA VAL A 54 -14.07 9.13 4.14
C VAL A 54 -13.07 10.27 4.18
N THR A 55 -12.38 10.52 3.05
CA THR A 55 -11.30 11.52 3.00
C THR A 55 -11.79 12.90 2.54
N ARG A 56 -11.05 13.96 2.90
CA ARG A 56 -11.26 15.33 2.36
C ARG A 56 -11.24 15.38 0.84
N GLN A 57 -10.39 14.56 0.20
CA GLN A 57 -10.28 14.46 -1.26
C GLN A 57 -11.57 13.90 -1.87
N GLU A 58 -12.15 12.88 -1.26
CA GLU A 58 -13.41 12.27 -1.71
C GLU A 58 -14.63 13.15 -1.44
N MET A 59 -14.59 13.93 -0.37
CA MET A 59 -15.65 14.92 -0.06
C MET A 59 -15.60 16.15 -0.97
N ARG A 60 -14.43 16.47 -1.54
CA ARG A 60 -14.21 17.67 -2.37
C ARG A 60 -13.35 17.36 -3.60
N PRO A 61 -13.80 16.47 -4.51
CA PRO A 61 -12.99 16.01 -5.63
C PRO A 61 -12.53 17.14 -6.57
N ASP A 62 -13.34 18.19 -6.72
CA ASP A 62 -13.12 19.25 -7.71
C ASP A 62 -12.14 20.34 -7.25
N ASP A 63 -11.93 20.52 -5.95
CA ASP A 63 -11.16 21.65 -5.42
C ASP A 63 -10.31 21.35 -4.17
N TRP A 64 -10.27 20.09 -3.71
CA TRP A 64 -9.39 19.70 -2.59
C TRP A 64 -7.94 20.14 -2.81
N HIS A 65 -7.43 20.07 -4.04
CA HIS A 65 -6.05 20.39 -4.40
C HIS A 65 -5.73 21.89 -4.27
N LYS A 66 -6.76 22.75 -4.27
CA LYS A 66 -6.63 24.19 -4.03
C LYS A 66 -6.68 24.54 -2.55
N ILE A 67 -7.45 23.76 -1.79
CA ILE A 67 -7.71 24.00 -0.36
C ILE A 67 -6.63 23.37 0.52
N TRP A 68 -6.24 22.14 0.19
CA TRP A 68 -5.25 21.32 0.89
C TRP A 68 -4.18 20.81 -0.08
N PRO A 69 -3.36 21.70 -0.66
CA PRO A 69 -2.29 21.31 -1.59
C PRO A 69 -1.27 20.34 -0.95
N GLU A 70 -1.12 20.37 0.36
CA GLU A 70 -0.28 19.42 1.11
C GLU A 70 -0.75 17.97 1.01
N LEU A 71 -2.05 17.72 0.76
CA LEU A 71 -2.58 16.37 0.52
C LEU A 71 -2.20 15.83 -0.88
N ALA A 72 -1.71 16.70 -1.77
CA ALA A 72 -1.17 16.28 -3.06
C ALA A 72 0.25 15.71 -2.92
N GLY A 73 0.85 15.79 -1.72
CA GLY A 73 2.23 15.43 -1.45
C GLY A 73 2.51 13.94 -1.37
N TYR A 74 2.62 13.29 -2.53
CA TYR A 74 3.81 12.55 -2.97
C TYR A 74 3.67 12.34 -4.49
N THR A 75 3.87 13.40 -5.26
CA THR A 75 4.15 13.26 -6.69
C THR A 75 5.46 12.49 -6.82
N MET A 76 5.36 11.32 -7.45
CA MET A 76 6.44 10.36 -7.59
C MET A 76 7.66 11.01 -8.26
N THR A 77 8.73 11.26 -7.50
CA THR A 77 10.00 11.70 -8.06
C THR A 77 10.66 10.57 -8.85
N GLU A 78 11.52 10.87 -9.82
CA GLU A 78 12.19 9.92 -10.75
C GLU A 78 12.94 8.74 -10.09
N LEU A 79 13.22 8.79 -8.78
CA LEU A 79 13.61 7.65 -7.95
C LEU A 79 12.56 6.51 -7.92
N SER A 80 11.39 6.71 -8.51
CA SER A 80 10.22 5.85 -8.40
C SER A 80 10.16 4.70 -9.40
N VAL A 81 10.69 4.81 -10.62
CA VAL A 81 10.47 3.76 -11.64
C VAL A 81 11.20 2.46 -11.28
N GLU A 82 12.47 2.54 -10.90
CA GLU A 82 13.23 1.35 -10.47
C GLU A 82 12.63 0.71 -9.23
N VAL A 83 12.19 1.53 -8.26
CA VAL A 83 11.49 1.06 -7.06
C VAL A 83 10.18 0.39 -7.45
N ILE A 84 9.37 0.97 -8.33
CA ILE A 84 8.13 0.36 -8.84
C ILE A 84 8.43 -1.01 -9.47
N THR A 85 9.39 -1.09 -10.40
CA THR A 85 9.73 -2.34 -11.09
C THR A 85 10.20 -3.41 -10.10
N LYS A 86 11.09 -3.06 -9.16
CA LYS A 86 11.53 -3.98 -8.11
C LYS A 86 10.38 -4.41 -7.20
N SER A 87 9.47 -3.49 -6.86
CA SER A 87 8.30 -3.78 -6.03
C SER A 87 7.39 -4.81 -6.68
N HIS A 88 7.09 -4.65 -7.97
CA HIS A 88 6.28 -5.63 -8.69
C HIS A 88 6.97 -6.98 -8.80
N LYS A 89 8.30 -7.01 -8.97
CA LYS A 89 9.07 -8.27 -8.95
C LYS A 89 8.95 -8.96 -7.58
N VAL A 90 9.13 -8.23 -6.48
CA VAL A 90 8.96 -8.76 -5.12
C VAL A 90 7.53 -9.26 -4.89
N GLN A 91 6.52 -8.46 -5.26
CA GLN A 91 5.12 -8.83 -5.14
C GLN A 91 4.80 -10.12 -5.91
N ALA A 92 5.22 -10.23 -7.17
CA ALA A 92 4.97 -11.39 -8.01
C ALA A 92 5.62 -12.66 -7.44
N THR A 93 6.85 -12.55 -6.89
CA THR A 93 7.51 -13.67 -6.22
C THR A 93 6.74 -14.12 -4.98
N VAL A 94 6.32 -13.19 -4.12
CA VAL A 94 5.54 -13.53 -2.91
C VAL A 94 4.18 -14.15 -3.28
N LEU A 95 3.50 -13.63 -4.30
CA LEU A 95 2.24 -14.21 -4.80
C LEU A 95 2.42 -15.64 -5.31
N ARG A 96 3.55 -15.93 -5.96
CA ARG A 96 3.88 -17.30 -6.40
C ARG A 96 4.11 -18.21 -5.20
N MET A 97 4.90 -17.78 -4.21
CA MET A 97 5.12 -18.54 -2.97
C MET A 97 3.80 -18.81 -2.21
N LEU A 98 2.88 -17.85 -2.19
CA LEU A 98 1.53 -17.98 -1.63
C LEU A 98 0.57 -18.84 -2.46
N ALA A 99 0.89 -19.10 -3.72
CA ALA A 99 0.15 -20.04 -4.56
C ALA A 99 0.68 -21.46 -4.35
N ASP A 100 2.01 -21.60 -4.19
CA ASP A 100 2.69 -22.87 -3.95
C ASP A 100 2.39 -23.41 -2.54
N LYS A 101 2.44 -22.55 -1.51
CA LYS A 101 1.92 -22.83 -0.16
C LYS A 101 0.48 -22.35 -0.11
N SER A 102 -0.48 -23.23 0.16
CA SER A 102 -1.90 -22.86 0.12
C SER A 102 -2.22 -21.68 1.04
N GLN A 103 -3.24 -20.89 0.67
CA GLN A 103 -3.70 -19.76 1.48
C GLN A 103 -3.99 -20.16 2.94
N HIS A 104 -4.55 -21.35 3.14
CA HIS A 104 -4.89 -21.90 4.44
C HIS A 104 -3.65 -22.17 5.30
N GLU A 105 -2.61 -22.79 4.73
CA GLU A 105 -1.35 -23.07 5.45
C GLU A 105 -0.66 -21.78 5.89
N ILE A 106 -0.68 -20.75 5.03
CA ILE A 106 -0.12 -19.44 5.35
C ILE A 106 -0.92 -18.75 6.45
N ALA A 107 -2.25 -18.80 6.39
CA ALA A 107 -3.14 -18.26 7.42
C ALA A 107 -2.83 -18.90 8.78
N LEU A 108 -2.68 -20.23 8.81
CA LEU A 108 -2.32 -20.99 10.00
C LEU A 108 -0.95 -20.57 10.57
N MET A 109 0.08 -20.48 9.72
CA MET A 109 1.43 -20.10 10.16
C MET A 109 1.49 -18.68 10.74
N LEU A 110 0.66 -17.77 10.23
CA LEU A 110 0.63 -16.37 10.66
C LEU A 110 -0.37 -16.10 11.79
N GLY A 111 -1.20 -17.08 12.15
CA GLY A 111 -2.25 -16.91 13.17
C GLY A 111 -3.36 -15.96 12.73
N VAL A 112 -3.67 -15.89 11.44
CA VAL A 112 -4.72 -15.04 10.85
C VAL A 112 -5.75 -15.90 10.12
N ASP A 113 -6.90 -15.33 9.78
CA ASP A 113 -7.91 -16.02 8.99
C ASP A 113 -7.59 -16.04 7.48
N ASP A 114 -8.06 -17.08 6.79
CA ASP A 114 -7.93 -17.24 5.34
C ASP A 114 -8.42 -16.01 4.56
N ALA A 115 -9.51 -15.37 4.98
CA ALA A 115 -10.04 -14.20 4.28
C ALA A 115 -9.11 -12.98 4.40
N THR A 116 -8.33 -12.86 5.47
CA THR A 116 -7.28 -11.85 5.62
C THR A 116 -6.13 -12.10 4.63
N VAL A 117 -5.67 -13.34 4.48
CA VAL A 117 -4.65 -13.69 3.47
C VAL A 117 -5.19 -13.49 2.04
N SER A 118 -6.46 -13.81 1.80
CA SER A 118 -7.13 -13.55 0.53
C SER A 118 -7.16 -12.05 0.19
N ARG A 119 -7.54 -11.21 1.17
CA ARG A 119 -7.56 -9.74 1.04
C ARG A 119 -6.19 -9.18 0.67
N TRP A 120 -5.10 -9.70 1.22
CA TRP A 120 -3.76 -9.23 0.86
C TRP A 120 -3.36 -9.50 -0.59
N LYS A 121 -3.90 -10.56 -1.21
CA LYS A 121 -3.68 -10.89 -2.63
C LYS A 121 -4.50 -10.01 -3.57
N SER A 122 -5.75 -9.71 -3.19
CA SER A 122 -6.70 -8.97 -4.01
C SER A 122 -6.61 -7.46 -3.84
N ASP A 123 -6.17 -6.99 -2.69
CA ASP A 123 -5.91 -5.57 -2.46
C ASP A 123 -4.56 -5.19 -3.10
N GLU A 124 -4.63 -4.62 -4.30
CA GLU A 124 -3.51 -3.95 -4.97
C GLU A 124 -2.79 -2.91 -4.08
N ARG A 125 -3.35 -2.56 -2.91
CA ARG A 125 -2.77 -1.61 -1.95
C ARG A 125 -2.09 -2.30 -0.76
N GLY A 126 -2.31 -3.58 -0.50
CA GLY A 126 -1.73 -4.28 0.67
C GLY A 126 -0.31 -4.78 0.39
N LEU A 127 -0.22 -5.93 -0.28
CA LEU A 127 1.06 -6.58 -0.58
C LEU A 127 1.98 -5.68 -1.42
N LEU A 128 1.43 -4.88 -2.34
CA LEU A 128 2.20 -3.95 -3.15
C LEU A 128 2.82 -2.82 -2.31
N LYS A 129 2.15 -2.30 -1.27
CA LYS A 129 2.76 -1.30 -0.37
C LYS A 129 3.91 -1.90 0.43
N ALA A 130 3.75 -3.12 0.93
CA ALA A 130 4.82 -3.85 1.60
C ALA A 130 6.01 -4.09 0.65
N ALA A 131 5.73 -4.55 -0.58
CA ALA A 131 6.76 -4.75 -1.59
C ALA A 131 7.46 -3.44 -1.99
N ARG A 132 6.73 -2.32 -2.06
CA ARG A 132 7.29 -0.98 -2.27
C ARG A 132 8.20 -0.53 -1.14
N MET A 133 7.79 -0.75 0.11
CA MET A 133 8.62 -0.48 1.27
C MET A 133 9.92 -1.30 1.21
N ILE A 134 9.82 -2.62 0.98
CA ILE A 134 10.99 -3.51 0.86
C ILE A 134 11.93 -3.06 -0.26
N ALA A 135 11.39 -2.75 -1.44
CA ALA A 135 12.17 -2.30 -2.59
C ALA A 135 12.84 -0.94 -2.35
N ALA A 136 12.15 0.00 -1.69
CA ALA A 136 12.70 1.30 -1.33
C ALA A 136 13.86 1.18 -0.33
N CYS A 137 13.80 0.20 0.57
CA CYS A 137 14.91 -0.14 1.48
C CYS A 137 16.05 -0.91 0.78
N GLY A 138 15.94 -1.23 -0.52
CA GLY A 138 16.92 -2.01 -1.26
C GLY A 138 16.84 -3.53 -1.05
N GLY A 139 15.76 -4.02 -0.43
CA GLY A 139 15.54 -5.43 -0.17
C GLY A 139 15.34 -6.26 -1.44
N LYS A 140 15.73 -7.54 -1.37
CA LYS A 140 15.60 -8.52 -2.46
C LYS A 140 15.07 -9.83 -1.89
N VAL A 141 14.25 -10.53 -2.66
CA VAL A 141 13.83 -11.90 -2.32
C VAL A 141 14.84 -12.86 -2.95
N VAL A 142 15.39 -13.75 -2.14
CA VAL A 142 16.32 -14.81 -2.52
C VAL A 142 15.86 -16.11 -1.87
N ASP A 143 16.24 -17.24 -2.44
CA ASP A 143 16.02 -18.54 -1.80
C ASP A 143 16.82 -18.64 -0.50
N GLU A 144 16.33 -19.42 0.46
CA GLU A 144 16.90 -19.52 1.81
C GLU A 144 18.33 -20.08 1.80
N ASP A 145 18.65 -20.93 0.83
CA ASP A 145 19.96 -21.55 0.60
C ASP A 145 20.86 -20.76 -0.36
N ALA A 146 20.41 -19.58 -0.84
CA ALA A 146 21.16 -18.79 -1.79
C ALA A 146 22.38 -18.09 -1.15
N VAL A 147 23.54 -18.22 -1.78
CA VAL A 147 24.72 -17.40 -1.47
C VAL A 147 24.64 -16.09 -2.25
N VAL A 148 24.49 -14.98 -1.55
CA VAL A 148 24.45 -13.65 -2.17
C VAL A 148 25.84 -13.04 -2.20
N VAL A 149 26.35 -12.78 -3.40
CA VAL A 149 27.68 -12.17 -3.62
C VAL A 149 27.52 -10.81 -4.28
N ASN A 150 28.35 -9.84 -3.90
CA ASN A 150 28.42 -8.56 -4.60
C ASN A 150 28.85 -8.79 -6.06
N ALA A 151 28.25 -8.08 -7.02
CA ALA A 151 28.61 -8.17 -8.42
C ALA A 151 30.11 -7.89 -8.69
N GLU A 152 30.72 -6.97 -7.95
CA GLU A 152 32.14 -6.65 -8.08
C GLU A 152 33.03 -7.80 -7.55
N GLU A 153 32.70 -8.32 -6.37
CA GLU A 153 33.39 -9.48 -5.78
C GLU A 153 33.24 -10.71 -6.68
N TYR A 154 32.05 -10.95 -7.21
CA TYR A 154 31.79 -12.04 -8.15
C TYR A 154 32.66 -11.89 -9.42
N ARG A 155 32.71 -10.69 -10.02
CA ARG A 155 33.59 -10.43 -11.18
C ARG A 155 35.06 -10.62 -10.82
N LEU A 156 35.47 -10.23 -9.62
CA LEU A 156 36.83 -10.44 -9.13
C LEU A 156 37.13 -11.94 -8.99
N MET A 157 36.24 -12.71 -8.38
CA MET A 157 36.35 -14.17 -8.28
C MET A 157 36.44 -14.83 -9.66
N CYS A 158 35.60 -14.41 -10.62
CA CYS A 158 35.68 -14.90 -12.00
C CYS A 158 37.04 -14.59 -12.64
N ARG A 159 37.57 -13.37 -12.46
CA ARG A 159 38.89 -13.00 -12.98
C ARG A 159 40.01 -13.82 -12.36
N ILE A 160 40.04 -13.93 -11.03
CA ILE A 160 41.06 -14.71 -10.29
C ILE A 160 41.00 -16.17 -10.73
N SER A 161 39.80 -16.74 -10.83
CA SER A 161 39.61 -18.11 -11.32
C SER A 161 40.15 -18.30 -12.73
N ALA A 162 39.81 -17.41 -13.66
CA ALA A 162 40.29 -17.46 -15.05
C ALA A 162 41.83 -17.37 -15.15
N GLU A 163 42.46 -16.48 -14.37
CA GLU A 163 43.93 -16.37 -14.34
C GLU A 163 44.59 -17.59 -13.70
N TYR A 164 44.01 -18.13 -12.63
CA TYR A 164 44.57 -19.27 -11.91
C TYR A 164 44.50 -20.56 -12.74
N PHE A 165 43.35 -20.86 -13.34
CA PHE A 165 43.19 -22.03 -14.19
C PHE A 165 43.89 -21.89 -15.54
N GLY A 166 43.95 -20.68 -16.11
CA GLY A 166 44.75 -20.41 -17.31
C GLY A 166 46.24 -20.71 -17.10
N ARG A 167 46.82 -20.24 -15.97
CA ARG A 167 48.22 -20.51 -15.62
C ARG A 167 48.52 -21.97 -15.28
N GLN A 168 47.53 -22.77 -14.90
CA GLN A 168 47.70 -24.21 -14.68
C GLN A 168 47.65 -25.02 -15.98
N ALA A 169 46.92 -24.56 -17.00
CA ALA A 169 46.87 -25.23 -18.31
C ALA A 169 48.17 -25.03 -19.12
N ASP A 170 48.90 -23.94 -18.86
CA ASP A 170 50.18 -23.61 -19.50
C ASP A 170 51.41 -24.28 -18.84
N ARG A 171 51.22 -25.12 -17.82
CA ARG A 171 52.27 -25.88 -17.11
C ARG A 171 52.19 -27.36 -17.42
#